data_AF-A0A966ES39-F1
#
_entry.id   AF-A0A966ES39-F1
#
_cell.length_a   1.000
_cell.length_b   1.000
_cell.length_c   1.000
_cell.angle_alpha   90.00
_cell.angle_beta   90.00
_cell.angle_gamma   90.00
#
_symmetry.space_group_name_H-M   'P 1'
#
loop_
_entity.id
_entity.type
_entity.pdbx_description
1 polymer ?
#
loop_
_entity_poly.entity_id
_entity_poly.type
_entity_poly.pdbx_seq_one_letter_code
_entity_poly.pdbx_strand_id
1 'polypeptide(L)'
;MAQGKVGVLRLKIGDCFTNESDTVEFVLGVPCSAPRSSKVFAIFELPVGDYPGAEKTKNIALTKCFDESLNTPEHLDITKIISISGYAPDSKSWASDRSVICFSTPKIEANTGDF
;
A
#
# COMPACT_ATOMS: atom_id res chain seq x y z
N MET A 1 13.51 -4.20 10.84
CA MET A 1 12.86 -3.19 11.69
C MET A 1 12.15 -3.91 12.82
N ALA A 2 12.14 -3.35 14.04
CA ALA A 2 11.36 -3.90 15.15
C ALA A 2 9.85 -3.69 14.88
N GLN A 3 9.03 -4.62 15.34
CA GLN A 3 7.58 -4.57 15.15
C GLN A 3 6.97 -3.39 15.91
N GLY A 4 6.06 -2.64 15.29
CA GLY A 4 5.45 -1.48 15.94
C GLY A 4 4.35 -0.81 15.13
N LYS A 5 3.40 -0.15 15.82
CA LYS A 5 2.30 0.56 15.20
C LYS A 5 2.82 1.80 14.46
N VAL A 6 2.61 1.85 13.15
CA VAL A 6 3.06 2.92 12.25
C VAL A 6 1.84 3.57 11.61
N GLY A 7 1.76 4.90 11.62
CA GLY A 7 0.74 5.61 10.85
C GLY A 7 1.01 5.46 9.36
N VAL A 8 -0.01 5.16 8.56
CA VAL A 8 0.17 4.88 7.11
C VAL A 8 0.92 5.98 6.39
N LEU A 9 0.66 7.25 6.73
CA LEU A 9 1.33 8.41 6.14
C LEU A 9 2.84 8.52 6.46
N ARG A 10 3.36 7.70 7.37
CA ARG A 10 4.80 7.66 7.72
C ARG A 10 5.55 6.54 7.01
N LEU A 11 4.86 5.69 6.25
CA LEU A 11 5.50 4.65 5.47
C LEU A 11 6.39 5.25 4.39
N LYS A 12 7.52 4.58 4.14
CA LYS A 12 8.51 4.96 3.12
C LYS A 12 8.68 3.82 2.13
N ILE A 13 9.22 4.15 0.95
CA ILE A 13 9.61 3.14 -0.04
C ILE A 13 10.58 2.14 0.61
N GLY A 14 10.27 0.85 0.47
CA GLY A 14 11.01 -0.25 1.08
C GLY A 14 10.46 -0.72 2.44
N ASP A 15 9.58 0.05 3.08
CA ASP A 15 8.96 -0.39 4.34
C ASP A 15 8.01 -1.57 4.11
N CYS A 16 7.98 -2.47 5.09
CA CYS A 16 7.10 -3.62 5.09
C CYS A 16 6.17 -3.59 6.29
N PHE A 17 4.91 -3.97 6.06
CA PHE A 17 3.86 -3.87 7.05
C PHE A 17 2.80 -4.96 6.89
N THR A 18 2.04 -5.22 7.95
CA THR A 18 0.82 -6.03 7.91
C THR A 18 -0.41 -5.18 8.25
N ASN A 19 -1.53 -5.52 7.61
CA ASN A 19 -2.83 -4.93 7.90
C ASN A 19 -3.48 -5.71 9.03
N GLU A 20 -3.32 -5.20 10.25
CA GLU A 20 -3.92 -5.80 11.46
C GLU A 20 -5.01 -4.91 12.08
N SER A 21 -5.27 -3.74 11.50
CA SER A 21 -6.32 -2.83 11.95
C SER A 21 -7.49 -2.85 10.98
N ASP A 22 -8.71 -2.75 11.54
CA ASP A 22 -9.94 -2.49 10.78
C ASP A 22 -9.95 -1.10 10.12
N THR A 23 -9.01 -0.23 10.51
CA THR A 23 -8.89 1.14 10.01
C THR A 23 -7.61 1.34 9.21
N VAL A 24 -7.68 2.18 8.17
CA VAL A 24 -6.55 2.46 7.26
C VAL A 24 -5.54 3.47 7.87
N GLU A 25 -5.78 3.99 9.07
CA GLU A 25 -4.91 5.01 9.67
C GLU A 25 -3.56 4.45 10.13
N PHE A 26 -3.55 3.19 10.58
CA PHE A 26 -2.37 2.56 11.16
C PHE A 26 -2.17 1.15 10.64
N VAL A 27 -0.90 0.80 10.45
CA VAL A 27 -0.44 -0.54 10.10
C VAL A 27 0.57 -1.01 11.14
N LEU A 28 0.88 -2.30 11.11
CA LEU A 28 1.96 -2.84 11.90
C LEU A 28 3.21 -2.94 11.03
N GLY A 29 4.22 -2.12 11.31
CA GLY A 29 5.52 -2.25 10.65
C GLY A 29 6.19 -3.56 11.07
N VAL A 30 6.72 -4.31 10.11
CA VAL A 30 7.34 -5.63 10.33
C VAL A 30 8.62 -5.78 9.50
N PRO A 31 9.52 -6.74 9.81
CA PRO A 31 10.54 -7.16 8.85
C PRO A 31 9.93 -7.61 7.53
N CYS A 32 10.54 -7.27 6.39
CA CYS A 32 10.07 -7.74 5.07
C CYS A 32 10.16 -9.26 4.86
N SER A 33 10.87 -9.97 5.73
CA SER A 33 10.90 -11.43 5.77
C SER A 33 9.71 -12.02 6.53
N ALA A 34 8.85 -11.20 7.14
CA ALA A 34 7.69 -11.66 7.87
C ALA A 34 6.66 -12.28 6.91
N PRO A 35 5.96 -13.35 7.33
CA PRO A 35 4.84 -13.89 6.57
C PRO A 35 3.79 -12.79 6.33
N ARG A 36 3.19 -12.79 5.15
CA ARG A 36 2.09 -11.87 4.80
C ARG A 36 2.42 -10.37 4.88
N SER A 37 3.70 -9.98 4.84
CA SER A 37 4.07 -8.57 4.79
C SER A 37 3.80 -7.96 3.41
N SER A 38 3.05 -6.86 3.38
CA SER A 38 3.01 -5.94 2.25
C SER A 38 4.29 -5.11 2.20
N LYS A 39 4.71 -4.70 1.00
CA LYS A 39 5.92 -3.87 0.81
C LYS A 39 5.58 -2.62 0.01
N VAL A 40 5.96 -1.45 0.52
CA VAL A 40 5.85 -0.18 -0.20
C VAL A 40 6.91 -0.10 -1.28
N PHE A 41 6.51 0.20 -2.51
CA PHE A 41 7.42 0.31 -3.65
C PHE A 41 7.39 1.68 -4.33
N ALA A 42 6.31 2.44 -4.18
CA ALA A 42 6.20 3.79 -4.72
C ALA A 42 5.34 4.69 -3.83
N ILE A 43 5.65 5.98 -3.82
CA ILE A 43 4.87 7.03 -3.17
C ILE A 43 4.85 8.24 -4.10
N PHE A 44 3.68 8.78 -4.39
CA PHE A 44 3.52 9.98 -5.21
C PHE A 44 2.36 10.83 -4.71
N GLU A 45 2.32 12.09 -5.13
CA GLU A 45 1.25 13.02 -4.76
C GLU A 45 0.26 13.23 -5.92
N LEU A 46 -1.04 13.23 -5.63
CA LEU A 46 -2.06 13.58 -6.62
C LEU A 46 -2.08 15.09 -6.90
N PRO A 47 -2.42 15.51 -8.14
CA PRO A 47 -2.47 16.92 -8.50
C PRO A 47 -3.33 17.76 -7.56
N VAL A 48 -2.93 19.02 -7.35
CA VAL A 48 -3.70 20.00 -6.59
C VAL A 48 -5.05 20.25 -7.29
N GLY A 49 -6.12 20.32 -6.51
CA GLY A 49 -7.47 20.59 -6.99
C GLY A 49 -8.54 20.10 -6.04
N ASP A 50 -9.79 20.15 -6.48
CA ASP A 50 -10.92 19.64 -5.72
C ASP A 50 -10.87 18.11 -5.60
N TYR A 51 -11.37 17.60 -4.47
CA TYR A 51 -11.45 16.17 -4.24
C TYR A 51 -12.35 15.51 -5.30
N PRO A 52 -11.84 14.59 -6.12
CA PRO A 52 -12.60 14.04 -7.25
C PRO A 52 -13.65 13.00 -6.84
N GLY A 53 -13.78 12.70 -5.54
CA GLY A 53 -14.65 11.67 -4.99
C GLY A 53 -13.90 10.36 -4.69
N ALA A 54 -14.42 9.57 -3.75
CA ALA A 54 -13.74 8.38 -3.22
C ALA A 54 -13.45 7.33 -4.30
N GLU A 55 -14.44 7.00 -5.13
CA GLU A 55 -14.30 5.99 -6.17
C GLU A 55 -13.27 6.41 -7.23
N LYS A 56 -13.37 7.65 -7.71
CA LYS A 56 -12.44 8.19 -8.72
C LYS A 56 -11.02 8.28 -8.17
N THR A 57 -10.84 8.71 -6.92
CA THR A 57 -9.52 8.77 -6.27
C THR A 57 -8.91 7.37 -6.15
N LYS A 58 -9.70 6.39 -5.70
CA LYS A 58 -9.29 4.99 -5.61
C LYS A 58 -8.86 4.44 -6.97
N ASN A 59 -9.64 4.68 -8.02
CA ASN A 59 -9.31 4.20 -9.37
C ASN A 59 -8.02 4.83 -9.90
N ILE A 60 -7.84 6.15 -9.71
CA ILE A 60 -6.60 6.84 -10.09
C ILE A 60 -5.39 6.24 -9.35
N ALA A 61 -5.53 6.02 -8.04
CA ALA A 61 -4.46 5.42 -7.23
C ALA A 61 -4.11 4.00 -7.71
N LEU A 62 -5.10 3.13 -7.93
CA LEU A 62 -4.88 1.76 -8.41
C LEU A 62 -4.20 1.73 -9.78
N THR A 63 -4.67 2.53 -10.75
CA THR A 63 -4.07 2.60 -12.09
C THR A 63 -2.62 3.07 -12.01
N LYS A 64 -2.35 4.16 -11.29
CA LYS A 64 -0.99 4.68 -11.16
C LYS A 64 -0.07 3.73 -10.40
N CYS A 65 -0.53 3.08 -9.33
CA CYS A 65 0.27 2.08 -8.63
C CYS A 65 0.61 0.90 -9.53
N PHE A 66 -0.31 0.47 -10.41
CA PHE A 66 -0.01 -0.55 -11.39
C PHE A 66 1.06 -0.08 -12.38
N ASP A 67 0.95 1.14 -12.92
CA ASP A 67 1.95 1.71 -13.83
C ASP A 67 3.33 1.81 -13.15
N GLU A 68 3.38 2.31 -11.91
CA GLU A 68 4.62 2.41 -11.13
C GLU A 68 5.23 1.03 -10.85
N SER A 69 4.42 -0.02 -10.72
CA SER A 69 4.93 -1.38 -10.53
C SER A 69 5.71 -1.89 -11.74
N LEU A 70 5.35 -1.44 -12.95
CA LEU A 70 6.07 -1.77 -14.18
C LEU A 70 7.37 -0.96 -14.30
N ASN A 71 7.41 0.23 -13.70
CA ASN A 71 8.57 1.13 -13.75
C ASN A 71 9.62 0.86 -12.66
N THR A 72 9.27 0.10 -11.61
CA THR A 72 10.14 -0.15 -10.44
C THR A 72 10.33 -1.66 -10.14
N PRO A 73 10.68 -2.49 -11.14
CA PRO A 73 10.79 -3.93 -10.95
C PRO A 73 11.81 -4.34 -9.88
N GLU A 74 12.84 -3.53 -9.62
CA GLU A 74 13.85 -3.75 -8.58
C GLU A 74 13.28 -3.71 -7.15
N HIS A 75 12.13 -3.07 -6.95
CA HIS A 75 11.45 -3.01 -5.67
C HIS A 75 10.47 -4.16 -5.45
N LEU A 76 10.19 -4.93 -6.50
CA LEU A 76 9.17 -5.97 -6.53
C LEU A 76 9.79 -7.37 -6.65
N ASP A 77 9.36 -8.29 -5.79
CA ASP A 77 9.65 -9.70 -5.95
C ASP A 77 8.46 -10.39 -6.63
N ILE A 78 8.44 -10.37 -7.97
CA ILE A 78 7.33 -10.90 -8.77
C ILE A 78 7.02 -12.38 -8.52
N THR A 79 7.97 -13.13 -7.93
CA THR A 79 7.75 -14.54 -7.54
C THR A 79 6.89 -14.68 -6.28
N LYS A 80 6.77 -13.60 -5.49
CA LYS A 80 6.07 -13.55 -4.21
C LYS A 80 4.85 -12.63 -4.20
N ILE A 81 4.56 -11.90 -5.27
CA ILE A 81 3.47 -10.91 -5.34
C ILE A 81 2.17 -11.54 -5.86
N ILE A 82 1.03 -11.24 -5.21
CA ILE A 82 -0.32 -11.52 -5.76
C ILE A 82 -0.97 -10.29 -6.37
N SER A 83 -0.80 -9.12 -5.76
CA SER A 83 -1.57 -7.94 -6.14
C SER A 83 -0.82 -6.65 -5.86
N ILE A 84 -1.10 -5.64 -6.68
CA ILE A 84 -0.71 -4.25 -6.47
C ILE A 84 -1.91 -3.49 -5.93
N SER A 85 -1.69 -2.73 -4.87
CA SER A 85 -2.71 -1.86 -4.29
C SER A 85 -2.10 -0.54 -3.84
N GLY A 86 -2.94 0.36 -3.33
CA GLY A 86 -2.46 1.62 -2.79
C GLY A 86 -3.41 2.22 -1.77
N TYR A 87 -2.84 2.90 -0.79
CA TYR A 87 -3.59 3.81 0.07
C TYR A 87 -3.74 5.14 -0.64
N ALA A 88 -4.97 5.65 -0.62
CA ALA A 88 -5.33 6.91 -1.23
C ALA A 88 -5.99 7.81 -0.18
N PRO A 89 -5.85 9.13 -0.31
CA PRO A 89 -6.51 10.08 0.59
C PRO A 89 -8.03 10.00 0.46
N ASP A 90 -8.72 10.31 1.55
CA ASP A 90 -10.18 10.47 1.55
C ASP A 90 -10.56 11.97 1.58
N SER A 91 -11.86 12.27 1.64
CA SER A 91 -12.32 13.66 1.67
C SER A 91 -11.86 14.43 2.90
N LYS A 92 -11.51 13.74 4.00
CA LYS A 92 -11.08 14.38 5.25
C LYS A 92 -9.60 14.74 5.19
N SER A 93 -8.77 13.89 4.58
CA SER A 93 -7.32 14.13 4.49
C SER A 93 -6.89 14.95 3.27
N TRP A 94 -7.71 15.01 2.20
CA TRP A 94 -7.36 15.61 0.89
C TRP A 94 -6.71 17.01 0.95
N ALA A 95 -7.20 17.88 1.84
CA ALA A 95 -6.70 19.24 1.95
C ALA A 95 -5.26 19.29 2.50
N SER A 96 -4.90 18.35 3.37
CA SER A 96 -3.59 18.26 4.02
C SER A 96 -2.64 17.29 3.34
N ASP A 97 -3.18 16.24 2.72
CA ASP A 97 -2.40 15.14 2.16
C ASP A 97 -3.11 14.57 0.93
N ARG A 98 -2.36 14.53 -0.18
CA ARG A 98 -2.79 13.94 -1.45
C ARG A 98 -1.92 12.75 -1.85
N SER A 99 -1.13 12.24 -0.91
CA SER A 99 -0.17 11.17 -1.18
C SER A 99 -0.88 9.85 -1.40
N VAL A 100 -0.44 9.14 -2.43
CA VAL A 100 -0.78 7.75 -2.67
C VAL A 100 0.43 6.91 -2.31
N ILE A 101 0.20 5.87 -1.52
CA ILE A 101 1.25 4.92 -1.08
C ILE A 101 0.96 3.59 -1.74
N CYS A 102 1.79 3.21 -2.70
CA CYS A 102 1.65 1.96 -3.45
C CYS A 102 2.41 0.83 -2.77
N PHE A 103 1.76 -0.30 -2.64
CA PHE A 103 2.35 -1.49 -2.03
C PHE A 103 1.94 -2.78 -2.74
N SER A 104 2.85 -3.74 -2.71
CA SER A 104 2.59 -5.09 -3.20
C SER A 104 2.16 -5.98 -2.05
N THR A 105 1.13 -6.81 -2.26
CA THR A 105 0.73 -7.82 -1.28
C THR A 105 1.32 -9.19 -1.64
N PRO A 106 1.71 -9.99 -0.63
CA PRO A 106 2.34 -11.28 -0.87
C PRO A 106 1.32 -12.34 -1.28
N LYS A 107 1.83 -13.43 -1.86
CA LYS A 107 1.02 -14.60 -2.17
C LYS A 107 0.49 -15.25 -0.91
N ILE A 108 -0.80 -15.05 -0.61
CA ILE A 108 -1.48 -15.86 0.41
C ILE A 108 -1.66 -17.22 -0.24
N GLU A 109 -0.83 -18.19 0.12
CA GLU A 109 -1.22 -19.59 -0.05
C GLU A 109 -2.50 -19.76 0.78
N ALA A 110 -3.64 -19.90 0.09
CA ALA A 110 -4.83 -20.41 0.73
C ALA A 110 -4.41 -21.73 1.37
N ASN A 111 -4.58 -21.87 2.69
CA ASN A 111 -4.46 -23.16 3.32
C ASN A 111 -5.48 -24.07 2.62
N THR A 112 -5.03 -24.93 1.70
CA THR A 112 -5.77 -26.13 1.29
C THR A 112 -5.79 -27.06 2.48
N GLY A 113 -6.68 -26.77 3.43
CA GLY A 113 -6.71 -27.41 4.72
C GLY A 113 -7.91 -26.99 5.57
N ASP A 114 -9.09 -26.89 4.97
CA ASP A 114 -10.33 -27.20 5.68
C ASP A 114 -11.19 -28.04 4.72
N PHE A 115 -11.47 -29.26 5.16
CA PHE A 115 -12.28 -30.28 4.49
C PHE A 115 -13.78 -29.92 4.51
#